data_AF-B8XH05-F1
#
_entry.id   AF-B8XH05-F1
#
_cell.length_a   1.000
_cell.length_b   1.000
_cell.length_c   1.000
_cell.angle_alpha   90.00
_cell.angle_beta   90.00
_cell.angle_gamma   90.00
#
_symmetry.space_group_name_H-M   'P 1'
#
loop_
_entity.id
_entity.type
_entity.pdbx_description
1 polymer ?
#
loop_
_entity_poly.entity_id
_entity_poly.type
_entity_poly.pdbx_seq_one_letter_code
_entity_poly.pdbx_strand_id
1 'polypeptide(L)'
;MKFFLLFLVVLPIMGVLGKKNGYALDYNNKAAECLFSNYCNNECTKVYYADKGYCCMLSCYCFGLKDDQKVMEISDTRKKYCDYTIIN
;
A
#
# COMPACT_ATOMS: atom_id res chain seq x y z
N MET A 1 -44.37 9.01 14.72
CA MET A 1 -43.30 8.07 14.32
C MET A 1 -42.95 8.28 12.84
N LYS A 2 -42.14 9.30 12.51
CA LYS A 2 -41.78 9.57 11.09
C LYS A 2 -40.49 10.40 10.92
N PHE A 3 -39.58 10.34 11.89
CA PHE A 3 -38.29 11.08 11.84
C PHE A 3 -37.04 10.18 12.01
N PHE A 4 -37.20 8.87 12.21
CA PHE A 4 -36.07 7.96 12.43
C PHE A 4 -35.45 7.37 11.15
N LEU A 5 -36.02 7.63 9.97
CA LEU A 5 -35.55 7.05 8.71
C LEU A 5 -34.53 7.91 7.94
N LEU A 6 -34.25 9.14 8.41
CA LEU A 6 -33.37 10.07 7.69
C LEU A 6 -31.88 9.96 8.07
N PHE A 7 -31.54 9.22 9.14
CA PHE A 7 -30.14 9.07 9.58
C PHE A 7 -29.37 7.93 8.89
N LEU A 8 -30.04 7.05 8.15
CA LEU A 8 -29.42 5.86 7.53
C LEU A 8 -28.70 6.13 6.20
N VAL A 9 -28.78 7.36 5.67
CA VAL A 9 -28.27 7.68 4.31
C VAL A 9 -26.97 8.52 4.35
N VAL A 10 -26.53 8.98 5.52
CA VAL A 10 -25.41 9.96 5.62
C VAL A 10 -24.07 9.35 6.03
N LEU A 11 -23.96 8.02 6.17
CA LEU A 11 -22.73 7.37 6.65
C LEU A 11 -22.17 6.29 5.69
N PRO A 12 -21.75 6.68 4.48
CA PRO A 12 -20.54 6.08 3.94
C PRO A 12 -19.56 7.17 3.53
N ILE A 13 -19.33 8.18 4.37
CA ILE A 13 -18.26 9.18 4.18
C ILE A 13 -17.06 8.88 5.10
N MET A 14 -17.11 7.81 5.89
CA MET A 14 -15.88 7.26 6.45
C MET A 14 -15.23 6.44 5.35
N GLY A 15 -14.46 7.13 4.51
CA GLY A 15 -13.61 6.52 3.51
C GLY A 15 -12.91 5.34 4.15
N VAL A 16 -13.15 4.15 3.61
CA VAL A 16 -12.22 3.04 3.78
C VAL A 16 -10.92 3.62 3.26
N LEU A 17 -10.03 4.09 4.16
CA LEU A 17 -8.70 4.56 3.79
C LEU A 17 -8.11 3.40 2.99
N GLY A 18 -8.05 3.57 1.68
CA GLY A 18 -7.69 2.56 0.74
C GLY A 18 -6.24 2.24 0.98
N LYS A 19 -6.02 1.16 1.72
CA LYS A 19 -4.69 0.62 1.86
C LYS A 19 -4.33 0.00 0.52
N LYS A 20 -3.32 0.55 -0.15
CA LYS A 20 -2.83 0.00 -1.43
C LYS A 20 -1.43 -0.57 -1.28
N ASN A 21 -1.06 -1.48 -2.19
CA ASN A 21 0.26 -2.11 -2.21
C ASN A 21 1.02 -1.66 -3.45
N GLY A 22 2.34 -1.57 -3.35
CA GLY A 22 3.16 -1.14 -4.48
C GLY A 22 4.62 -0.87 -4.12
N TYR A 23 5.42 -0.62 -5.15
CA TYR A 23 6.75 -0.05 -5.00
C TYR A 23 6.62 1.44 -4.71
N ALA A 24 6.73 1.84 -3.45
CA ALA A 24 6.62 3.25 -3.05
C ALA A 24 7.74 4.08 -3.71
N LEU A 25 7.37 5.23 -4.27
CA LEU A 25 8.30 6.14 -4.93
C LEU A 25 8.73 7.26 -3.98
N ASP A 26 10.03 7.57 -4.01
CA ASP A 26 10.61 8.72 -3.32
C ASP A 26 10.31 10.05 -4.05
N TYR A 27 10.88 11.15 -3.54
CA TYR A 27 10.74 12.47 -4.14
C TYR A 27 11.35 12.59 -5.55
N ASN A 28 12.24 11.66 -5.94
CA ASN A 28 12.82 11.57 -7.28
C ASN A 28 12.03 10.62 -8.20
N ASN A 29 10.86 10.13 -7.77
CA ASN A 29 10.07 9.11 -8.46
C ASN A 29 10.82 7.78 -8.65
N LYS A 30 11.68 7.39 -7.71
CA LYS A 30 12.41 6.11 -7.70
C LYS A 30 11.92 5.21 -6.57
N ALA A 31 11.81 3.92 -6.86
CA ALA A 31 11.61 2.91 -5.82
C ALA A 31 12.96 2.55 -5.18
N ALA A 32 12.97 2.29 -3.88
CA ALA A 32 14.16 1.84 -3.20
C ALA A 32 14.58 0.45 -3.71
N GLU A 33 15.83 0.32 -4.16
CA GLU A 33 16.42 -0.96 -4.54
C GLU A 33 16.76 -1.80 -3.31
N CYS A 34 16.80 -3.12 -3.44
CA CYS A 34 17.05 -4.00 -2.30
C CYS A 34 17.66 -5.35 -2.66
N LEU A 35 18.31 -5.94 -1.66
CA LEU A 35 18.70 -7.35 -1.62
C LEU A 35 18.07 -8.10 -0.44
N PHE A 36 17.70 -7.40 0.63
CA PHE A 36 17.20 -7.99 1.87
C PHE A 36 15.82 -7.45 2.25
N SER A 37 14.91 -8.34 2.61
CA SER A 37 13.53 -7.97 2.99
C SER A 37 13.45 -7.15 4.28
N ASN A 38 14.39 -7.31 5.23
CA ASN A 38 14.38 -6.53 6.47
C ASN A 38 14.58 -5.03 6.21
N TYR A 39 15.45 -4.68 5.25
CA TYR A 39 15.65 -3.30 4.82
C TYR A 39 14.33 -2.72 4.28
N CYS A 40 13.68 -3.42 3.36
CA CYS A 40 12.40 -2.98 2.82
C CYS A 40 11.28 -2.90 3.85
N ASN A 41 11.27 -3.79 4.84
CA ASN A 41 10.30 -3.68 5.92
C ASN A 41 10.50 -2.39 6.72
N ASN A 42 11.75 -2.03 7.03
CA ASN A 42 12.06 -0.76 7.69
C ASN A 42 11.71 0.45 6.81
N GLU A 43 12.06 0.44 5.53
CA GLU A 43 11.71 1.52 4.60
C GLU A 43 10.19 1.70 4.52
N CYS A 44 9.45 0.63 4.25
CA CYS A 44 8.00 0.69 4.12
C CYS A 44 7.32 1.16 5.41
N THR A 45 7.74 0.67 6.58
CA THR A 45 7.09 1.00 7.86
C THR A 45 7.51 2.36 8.42
N LYS A 46 8.79 2.74 8.30
CA LYS A 46 9.34 3.94 8.94
C LYS A 46 9.34 5.16 8.03
N VAL A 47 9.52 4.97 6.72
CA VAL A 47 9.58 6.08 5.76
C VAL A 47 8.21 6.32 5.13
N TYR A 48 7.56 5.24 4.66
CA TYR A 48 6.29 5.33 3.93
C TYR A 48 5.06 5.05 4.79
N TYR A 49 5.24 4.74 6.08
CA TYR A 49 4.16 4.45 7.03
C TYR A 49 3.16 3.38 6.53
N ALA A 50 3.68 2.41 5.77
CA ALA A 50 2.97 1.20 5.35
C ALA A 50 2.90 0.20 6.51
N ASP A 51 2.08 -0.84 6.36
CA ASP A 51 1.95 -1.91 7.36
C ASP A 51 3.19 -2.81 7.41
N LYS A 52 3.76 -3.12 6.25
CA LYS A 52 4.95 -3.96 6.10
C LYS A 52 5.57 -3.82 4.70
N GLY A 53 6.74 -4.39 4.51
CA GLY A 53 7.38 -4.44 3.21
C GLY A 53 8.41 -5.55 3.09
N TYR A 54 8.78 -5.87 1.86
CA TYR A 54 9.81 -6.85 1.56
C TYR A 54 10.47 -6.56 0.21
N CYS A 55 11.53 -7.30 -0.10
CA CYS A 55 12.24 -7.14 -1.37
C CYS A 55 11.59 -7.99 -2.46
N CYS A 56 10.84 -7.37 -3.38
CA CYS A 56 10.22 -8.05 -4.53
C CYS A 56 10.91 -7.64 -5.83
N MET A 57 11.55 -8.58 -6.53
CA MET A 57 12.28 -8.31 -7.78
C MET A 57 13.28 -7.13 -7.65
N LEU A 58 14.13 -7.18 -6.63
CA LEU A 58 15.20 -6.20 -6.35
C LEU A 58 14.71 -4.77 -6.01
N SER A 59 13.43 -4.58 -5.72
CA SER A 59 12.90 -3.31 -5.22
C SER A 59 11.96 -3.51 -4.03
N CYS A 60 11.88 -2.52 -3.15
CA CYS A 60 11.05 -2.59 -1.95
C CYS A 60 9.58 -2.44 -2.30
N TYR A 61 8.82 -3.51 -2.04
CA TYR A 61 7.37 -3.56 -2.22
C TYR A 61 6.68 -3.44 -0.86
N CYS A 62 5.81 -2.44 -0.73
CA CYS A 62 5.13 -2.11 0.51
C CYS A 62 3.65 -2.51 0.46
N PHE A 63 3.13 -2.91 1.62
CA PHE A 63 1.73 -3.27 1.82
C PHE A 63 1.04 -2.26 2.72
N GLY A 64 -0.17 -1.87 2.35
CA GLY A 64 -0.98 -0.95 3.15
C GLY A 64 -0.46 0.48 3.20
N LEU A 65 0.07 0.96 2.07
CA LEU A 65 0.36 2.38 1.86
C LEU A 65 -0.93 3.19 1.87
N LYS A 66 -0.82 4.46 2.25
CA LYS A 66 -1.89 5.45 2.09
C LYS A 66 -2.24 5.64 0.61
N ASP A 67 -3.49 6.01 0.33
CA ASP A 67 -4.00 6.22 -1.03
C ASP A 67 -3.20 7.26 -1.83
N ASP A 68 -2.70 8.31 -1.17
CA ASP A 68 -1.96 9.42 -1.77
C ASP A 68 -0.48 9.08 -2.08
N GLN A 69 0.06 8.01 -1.50
CA GLN A 69 1.44 7.60 -1.75
C GLN A 69 1.63 7.18 -3.21
N LYS A 70 2.58 7.80 -3.92
CA LYS A 70 2.91 7.38 -5.29
C LYS A 70 3.56 6.00 -5.29
N VAL A 71 3.15 5.17 -6.24
CA VAL A 71 3.70 3.83 -6.47
C VAL A 71 4.08 3.66 -7.93
N MET A 72 5.12 2.86 -8.20
CA MET A 72 5.54 2.54 -9.56
C MET A 72 4.45 1.81 -10.33
N GLU A 73 4.18 2.24 -11.56
CA GLU A 73 3.33 1.49 -12.48
C GLU A 73 4.05 0.21 -12.92
N ILE A 74 3.38 -0.93 -12.73
CA ILE A 74 3.89 -2.26 -13.05
C ILE A 74 2.77 -3.09 -13.66
N SER A 75 3.11 -4.16 -14.38
CA SER A 75 2.10 -5.08 -14.91
C SER A 75 1.33 -5.80 -13.80
N ASP A 76 0.07 -6.15 -14.08
CA ASP A 76 -0.79 -6.91 -13.16
C ASP A 76 -0.16 -8.23 -12.73
N THR A 77 0.56 -8.90 -13.63
CA THR A 77 1.30 -10.13 -13.33
C THR A 77 2.38 -9.90 -12.27
N ARG A 78 3.18 -8.83 -12.41
CA ARG A 78 4.22 -8.49 -11.42
C ARG A 78 3.58 -8.07 -10.10
N LYS A 79 2.50 -7.30 -10.15
CA LYS A 79 1.75 -6.92 -8.95
C LYS A 79 1.25 -8.14 -8.20
N LYS A 80 0.56 -9.06 -8.90
CA LYS A 80 0.04 -10.31 -8.33
C LYS A 80 1.15 -11.19 -7.76
N TYR A 81 2.29 -11.29 -8.44
CA TYR A 81 3.46 -12.00 -7.94
C TYR A 81 3.93 -11.42 -6.60
N CYS A 82 4.07 -10.10 -6.52
CA CYS A 82 4.51 -9.47 -5.28
C CYS A 82 3.47 -9.54 -4.16
N ASP A 83 2.18 -9.43 -4.48
CA ASP A 83 1.11 -9.52 -3.49
C ASP A 83 1.01 -10.92 -2.85
N TYR A 84 1.25 -11.98 -3.63
CA TYR A 84 1.04 -13.36 -3.17
C TYR A 84 2.19 -13.93 -2.33
N THR A 85 3.41 -13.38 -2.47
CA THR A 85 4.61 -13.94 -1.81
C THR A 85 4.54 -13.86 -0.27
N ILE A 86 3.69 -12.99 0.29
CA ILE A 86 3.51 -12.85 1.75
C ILE A 86 2.34 -13.68 2.31
N ILE A 87 1.57 -14.38 1.47
CA ILE A 87 0.40 -15.17 1.93
C ILE A 87 0.79 -16.60 2.35
N ASN A 88 2.04 -17.04 2.11
CA ASN A 88 2.56 -18.33 2.59
C ASN A 88 3.59 -18.16 3.70
#